data_AF-A0A0A9X1P7-F1
#
_entry.id   AF-A0A0A9X1P7-F1
#
_cell.length_a   1.000
_cell.length_b   1.000
_cell.length_c   1.000
_cell.angle_alpha   90.00
_cell.angle_beta   90.00
_cell.angle_gamma   90.00
#
_symmetry.space_group_name_H-M   'P 1'
#
loop_
_entity.id
_entity.type
_entity.pdbx_description
1 polymer ?
#
loop_
_entity_poly.entity_id
_entity_poly.type
_entity_poly.pdbx_seq_one_letter_code
_entity_poly.pdbx_strand_id
1 'polypeptide(L)'
;MLARRCVRAGRSLFNVGVRVSPRTVGCPRVRPHQDVRFQALRLLTSSTVTPSAEIGPAEYEKVCDTTLESLFEFFDTLLDKNSTLKGGDVTYGDGVLTVNLGQHGTYVINRQSPNKQIWLSSPLSGPKRYDFVKETNNWIYKHDSVSLHDLLHSELSDILKSAVDLSCCEYSGKKAS
;
A
#
# COMPACT_ATOMS: atom_id res chain seq x y z
N MET A 1 -15.45 50.58 20.11
CA MET A 1 -16.08 50.74 21.44
C MET A 1 -16.89 49.50 21.78
N LEU A 2 -16.62 48.95 22.97
CA LEU A 2 -17.40 48.05 23.84
C LEU A 2 -18.18 46.87 23.21
N ALA A 3 -17.81 45.61 23.42
CA ALA A 3 -17.77 44.81 24.66
C ALA A 3 -19.11 44.15 25.05
N ARG A 4 -19.06 42.80 25.04
CA ARG A 4 -19.56 41.85 26.06
C ARG A 4 -21.00 41.99 26.57
N ARG A 5 -21.73 40.86 26.49
CA ARG A 5 -22.55 40.42 27.64
C ARG A 5 -22.71 38.89 27.68
N CYS A 6 -22.31 38.35 28.83
CA CYS A 6 -22.55 37.02 29.34
C CYS A 6 -23.45 37.21 30.57
N VAL A 7 -24.54 36.44 30.73
CA VAL A 7 -25.33 36.37 31.97
C VAL A 7 -25.96 34.98 32.15
N ARG A 8 -25.51 34.31 33.24
CA ARG A 8 -26.19 33.48 34.28
C ARG A 8 -27.39 32.59 33.92
N ALA A 9 -27.79 31.59 34.71
CA ALA A 9 -27.27 30.71 35.76
C ALA A 9 -28.54 30.04 36.33
N GLY A 10 -28.50 28.76 36.70
CA GLY A 10 -29.60 28.11 37.42
C GLY A 10 -29.17 26.80 38.07
N ARG A 11 -28.89 26.85 39.38
CA ARG A 11 -28.60 25.73 40.28
C ARG A 11 -29.88 25.32 41.02
N SER A 12 -30.07 24.03 41.28
CA SER A 12 -30.57 23.44 42.56
C SER A 12 -30.66 21.91 42.36
N LEU A 13 -29.79 21.07 42.94
CA LEU A 13 -29.63 20.59 44.33
C LEU A 13 -30.39 19.27 44.61
N PHE A 14 -29.70 18.45 45.41
CA PHE A 14 -30.11 17.24 46.14
C PHE A 14 -30.30 15.94 45.33
N ASN A 15 -29.40 14.97 45.51
CA ASN A 15 -29.63 13.95 46.54
C ASN A 15 -28.38 13.11 46.88
N VAL A 16 -28.17 13.00 48.20
CA VAL A 16 -27.61 11.87 48.98
C VAL A 16 -26.30 11.22 48.51
N GLY A 17 -25.27 11.47 49.33
CA GLY A 17 -24.03 10.72 49.28
C GLY A 17 -24.15 9.32 49.89
N VAL A 18 -23.39 8.39 49.31
CA VAL A 18 -22.82 7.25 50.04
C VAL A 18 -21.33 7.26 49.76
N ARG A 19 -20.58 7.37 50.85
CA ARG A 19 -19.12 7.40 50.90
C ARG A 19 -18.62 5.96 50.96
N VAL A 20 -17.86 5.52 49.97
CA VAL A 20 -16.99 4.34 50.08
C VAL A 20 -15.62 4.69 49.51
N SER A 21 -14.63 4.70 50.40
CA SER A 21 -13.20 4.87 50.13
C SER A 21 -12.51 3.50 49.99
N PRO A 22 -11.25 3.45 49.52
CA PRO A 22 -10.81 2.50 48.50
C PRO A 22 -10.28 1.19 49.11
N ARG A 23 -10.43 0.10 48.35
CA ARG A 23 -9.61 -1.10 48.55
C ARG A 23 -8.53 -1.14 47.47
N THR A 24 -7.34 -0.70 47.86
CA THR A 24 -6.08 -1.02 47.21
C THR A 24 -5.84 -2.52 47.33
N VAL A 25 -5.80 -3.22 46.19
CA VAL A 25 -5.27 -4.59 46.13
C VAL A 25 -3.92 -4.49 45.43
N GLY A 26 -2.85 -4.69 46.20
CA GLY A 26 -1.48 -4.65 45.71
C GLY A 26 -1.18 -5.85 44.81
N CYS A 27 -0.67 -5.58 43.61
CA CYS A 27 -0.08 -6.58 42.75
C CYS A 27 1.30 -7.00 43.32
N PRO A 28 1.58 -8.31 43.52
CA PRO A 28 2.89 -8.74 43.98
C PRO A 28 3.93 -8.57 42.87
N ARG A 29 4.99 -7.82 43.21
CA ARG A 29 6.25 -7.73 42.48
C ARG A 29 7.01 -9.04 42.62
N VAL A 30 7.16 -9.78 41.52
CA VAL A 30 8.08 -10.92 41.45
C VAL A 30 9.19 -10.59 40.44
N ARG A 31 10.42 -10.46 40.96
CA ARG A 31 11.64 -10.86 40.25
C ARG A 31 12.22 -12.01 41.08
N PRO A 32 12.77 -13.04 40.42
CA PRO A 32 14.23 -13.09 40.48
C PRO A 32 14.89 -13.51 39.16
N HIS A 33 16.04 -12.87 39.00
CA HIS A 33 17.24 -13.24 38.25
C HIS A 33 17.60 -14.72 38.32
N GLN A 34 17.81 -15.37 37.16
CA GLN A 34 18.97 -16.25 36.90
C GLN A 34 19.32 -16.28 35.40
N ASP A 35 20.58 -15.96 35.11
CA ASP A 35 21.30 -16.22 33.87
C ASP A 35 21.24 -17.70 33.49
N VAL A 36 20.84 -17.98 32.24
CA VAL A 36 21.40 -19.13 31.52
C VAL A 36 21.63 -18.73 30.07
N ARG A 37 22.88 -18.36 29.79
CA ARG A 37 23.43 -18.37 28.42
C ARG A 37 23.36 -19.79 27.89
N PHE A 38 22.31 -20.11 27.15
CA PHE A 38 22.34 -21.24 26.23
C PHE A 38 22.95 -20.78 24.90
N GLN A 39 24.27 -20.80 24.81
CA GLN A 39 24.95 -20.94 23.52
C GLN A 39 24.69 -22.37 23.03
N ALA A 40 23.57 -22.57 22.33
CA ALA A 40 23.38 -23.76 21.53
C ALA A 40 24.05 -23.54 20.18
N LEU A 41 24.98 -24.44 19.86
CA LEU A 41 25.84 -24.44 18.69
C LEU A 41 25.06 -24.17 17.39
N ARG A 42 25.66 -23.34 16.52
CA ARG A 42 25.42 -23.38 15.07
C ARG A 42 25.70 -24.80 14.58
N LEU A 43 24.67 -25.61 14.45
CA LEU A 43 24.69 -26.73 13.51
C LEU A 43 24.33 -26.14 12.15
N LEU A 44 25.37 -25.98 11.32
CA LEU A 44 25.27 -25.62 9.91
C LEU A 44 24.61 -26.79 9.17
N THR A 45 23.29 -26.87 9.22
CA THR A 45 22.56 -27.55 8.15
C THR A 45 22.46 -26.56 7.01
N SER A 46 23.48 -26.54 6.14
CA SER A 46 23.38 -25.98 4.80
C SER A 46 22.43 -26.89 4.02
N SER A 47 21.14 -26.78 4.34
CA SER A 47 20.09 -27.21 3.43
C SER A 47 20.18 -26.25 2.28
N THR A 48 20.77 -26.69 1.18
CA THR A 48 20.57 -26.07 -0.13
C THR A 48 19.11 -26.30 -0.51
N VAL A 49 18.20 -25.62 0.18
CA VAL A 49 16.96 -25.16 -0.43
C VAL A 49 17.43 -24.20 -1.50
N THR A 50 17.24 -24.59 -2.75
CA THR A 50 17.24 -23.70 -3.90
C THR A 50 16.68 -22.34 -3.48
N PRO A 51 17.47 -21.26 -3.48
CA PRO A 51 16.90 -19.96 -3.21
C PRO A 51 15.94 -19.71 -4.37
N SER A 52 14.64 -19.76 -4.08
CA SER A 52 13.64 -19.07 -4.90
C SER A 52 14.26 -17.71 -5.22
N ALA A 53 14.44 -17.39 -6.49
CA ALA A 53 15.32 -16.33 -6.96
C ALA A 53 14.86 -14.96 -6.45
N GLU A 54 15.21 -14.62 -5.21
CA GLU A 54 14.80 -13.35 -4.60
C GLU A 54 15.49 -12.21 -5.35
N ILE A 55 14.70 -11.19 -5.69
CA ILE A 55 15.23 -9.98 -6.31
C ILE A 55 16.15 -9.23 -5.34
N GLY A 56 17.34 -8.85 -5.82
CA GLY A 56 18.28 -8.07 -5.03
C GLY A 56 17.72 -6.66 -4.75
N PRO A 57 18.06 -5.99 -3.63
CA PRO A 57 17.51 -4.67 -3.32
C PRO A 57 17.72 -3.64 -4.43
N ALA A 58 18.95 -3.52 -4.96
CA ALA A 58 19.26 -2.58 -6.04
C ALA A 58 18.55 -2.92 -7.36
N GLU A 59 18.38 -4.21 -7.66
CA GLU A 59 17.65 -4.68 -8.83
C GLU A 59 16.16 -4.37 -8.70
N TYR A 60 15.59 -4.61 -7.53
CA TYR A 60 14.21 -4.30 -7.21
C TYR A 60 13.91 -2.81 -7.39
N GLU A 61 14.75 -1.94 -6.85
CA GLU A 61 14.57 -0.49 -6.98
C GLU A 61 14.51 -0.09 -8.46
N LYS A 62 15.46 -0.58 -9.26
CA LYS A 62 15.51 -0.32 -10.69
C LYS A 62 14.26 -0.84 -11.42
N VAL A 63 13.85 -2.09 -11.15
CA VAL A 63 12.68 -2.70 -11.79
C VAL A 63 11.41 -1.93 -11.43
N CYS A 64 11.25 -1.52 -10.18
CA CYS A 64 10.13 -0.68 -9.75
C CYS A 64 10.12 0.66 -10.46
N ASP A 65 11.24 1.39 -10.45
CA ASP A 65 11.33 2.72 -11.06
C ASP A 65 10.99 2.66 -12.54
N THR A 66 11.58 1.72 -13.28
CA THR A 66 11.29 1.53 -14.71
C THR A 66 9.83 1.12 -14.95
N THR A 67 9.23 0.28 -14.09
CA THR A 67 7.81 -0.07 -14.21
C THR A 67 6.91 1.17 -14.03
N LEU A 68 7.16 1.96 -12.99
CA LEU A 68 6.33 3.12 -12.65
C LEU A 68 6.51 4.27 -13.65
N GLU A 69 7.72 4.48 -14.17
CA GLU A 69 7.98 5.42 -15.26
C GLU A 69 7.23 5.05 -16.53
N SER A 70 7.28 3.77 -16.93
CA SER A 70 6.56 3.28 -18.11
C SER A 70 5.03 3.41 -17.95
N LEU A 71 4.50 3.10 -16.77
CA LEU A 71 3.08 3.32 -16.46
C LEU A 71 2.73 4.80 -16.46
N PHE A 72 3.58 5.67 -15.93
CA PHE A 72 3.37 7.12 -15.94
C PHE A 72 3.22 7.66 -17.36
N GLU A 73 4.16 7.35 -18.26
CA GLU A 73 4.11 7.77 -19.67
C GLU A 73 2.84 7.25 -20.37
N PHE A 74 2.46 6.01 -20.06
CA PHE A 74 1.24 5.41 -20.57
C PHE A 74 -0.02 6.18 -20.12
N PHE A 75 -0.13 6.47 -18.82
CA PHE A 75 -1.28 7.18 -18.26
C PHE A 75 -1.37 8.63 -18.73
N ASP A 76 -0.22 9.32 -18.86
CA ASP A 76 -0.16 10.69 -19.39
C ASP A 76 -0.70 10.73 -20.83
N THR A 77 -0.22 9.81 -21.67
CA THR A 77 -0.70 9.64 -23.04
C THR A 77 -2.17 9.24 -23.10
N LEU A 78 -2.64 8.40 -22.16
CA LEU A 78 -4.03 7.95 -22.09
C LEU A 78 -4.97 9.11 -21.74
N LEU A 79 -4.59 9.95 -20.78
CA LEU A 79 -5.36 11.12 -20.35
C LEU A 79 -5.50 12.15 -21.48
N ASP A 80 -4.42 12.39 -22.22
CA ASP A 80 -4.41 13.34 -23.36
C ASP A 80 -5.32 12.88 -24.52
N LYS A 81 -5.36 11.57 -24.79
CA LYS A 81 -6.13 11.01 -25.91
C LYS A 81 -7.63 10.86 -25.60
N ASN A 82 -8.00 10.70 -24.33
CA ASN A 82 -9.37 10.34 -23.94
C ASN A 82 -10.12 11.52 -23.35
N SER A 83 -10.96 12.15 -24.17
CA SER A 83 -11.83 13.26 -23.73
C SER A 83 -12.90 12.87 -22.70
N THR A 84 -13.09 11.58 -22.43
CA THR A 84 -13.95 11.05 -21.35
C THR A 84 -13.37 11.34 -19.96
N LEU A 85 -12.04 11.39 -19.83
CA LEU A 85 -11.33 11.60 -18.56
C LEU A 85 -11.17 13.10 -18.24
N LYS A 86 -12.25 13.89 -18.35
CA LYS A 86 -12.17 15.34 -18.12
C LYS A 86 -11.75 15.65 -16.68
N GLY A 87 -10.68 16.44 -16.56
CA GLY A 87 -10.13 16.83 -15.26
C GLY A 87 -9.34 15.72 -14.57
N GLY A 88 -8.97 14.66 -15.29
CA GLY A 88 -7.98 13.71 -14.84
C GLY A 88 -6.56 14.29 -14.90
N ASP A 89 -5.69 13.78 -14.05
CA ASP A 89 -4.29 14.16 -13.94
C ASP A 89 -3.45 12.96 -13.53
N VAL A 90 -2.17 12.97 -13.87
CA VAL A 90 -1.21 11.95 -13.46
C VAL A 90 0.00 12.62 -12.83
N THR A 91 0.45 12.08 -11.70
CA THR A 91 1.63 12.56 -10.98
C THR A 91 2.50 11.38 -10.56
N TYR A 92 3.81 11.51 -10.76
CA TYR A 92 4.78 10.50 -10.34
C TYR A 92 5.92 11.19 -9.58
N GLY A 93 6.21 10.71 -8.37
CA GLY A 93 7.29 11.22 -7.53
C GLY A 93 7.51 10.35 -6.30
N ASP A 94 8.77 10.27 -5.84
CA ASP A 94 9.19 9.49 -4.66
C ASP A 94 8.71 8.03 -4.65
N GLY A 95 8.60 7.40 -5.82
CA GLY A 95 8.11 6.03 -5.98
C GLY A 95 6.60 5.88 -5.84
N VAL A 96 5.84 6.97 -5.88
CA VAL A 96 4.37 6.99 -5.86
C VAL A 96 3.85 7.56 -7.17
N LEU A 97 3.12 6.73 -7.91
CA LEU A 97 2.36 7.11 -9.09
C LEU A 97 0.88 7.26 -8.70
N THR A 98 0.35 8.48 -8.82
CA THR A 98 -1.05 8.79 -8.57
C THR A 98 -1.73 9.13 -9.89
N VAL A 99 -2.79 8.40 -10.23
CA VAL A 99 -3.55 8.59 -11.47
C VAL A 99 -4.98 8.96 -11.10
N ASN A 100 -5.35 10.21 -11.31
CA ASN A 100 -6.70 10.70 -11.13
C ASN A 100 -7.46 10.61 -12.46
N LEU A 101 -8.56 9.85 -12.47
CA LEU A 101 -9.44 9.69 -13.63
C LEU A 101 -10.69 10.57 -13.52
N GLY A 102 -10.64 11.64 -12.71
CA GLY A 102 -11.73 12.56 -12.47
C GLY A 102 -12.89 11.86 -11.75
N GLN A 103 -14.02 11.73 -12.43
CA GLN A 103 -15.23 11.11 -11.87
C GLN A 103 -15.11 9.59 -11.67
N HIS A 104 -14.10 8.96 -12.26
CA HIS A 104 -13.88 7.50 -12.16
C HIS A 104 -13.00 7.09 -10.98
N GLY A 105 -12.57 8.06 -10.16
CA GLY A 105 -11.75 7.83 -8.98
C GLY A 105 -10.24 7.94 -9.23
N THR A 106 -9.46 7.52 -8.25
CA THR A 106 -8.01 7.71 -8.23
C THR A 106 -7.30 6.40 -7.95
N TYR A 107 -6.34 6.07 -8.79
CA TYR A 107 -5.40 4.98 -8.57
C TYR A 107 -4.16 5.51 -7.87
N VAL A 108 -3.65 4.75 -6.91
CA VAL A 108 -2.35 5.01 -6.28
C VAL A 108 -1.50 3.75 -6.39
N ILE A 109 -0.37 3.87 -7.08
CA ILE A 109 0.60 2.79 -7.30
C ILE A 109 1.90 3.19 -6.61
N ASN A 110 2.30 2.47 -5.57
CA ASN A 110 3.39 2.85 -4.69
C ASN A 110 4.46 1.75 -4.59
N ARG A 111 5.72 2.13 -4.75
CA ARG A 111 6.89 1.31 -4.45
C ARG A 111 7.02 1.08 -2.94
N GLN A 112 7.19 -0.18 -2.53
CA GLN A 112 7.35 -0.58 -1.14
C GLN A 112 8.66 -1.34 -0.93
N SER A 113 9.76 -0.58 -0.90
CA SER A 113 11.13 -1.11 -0.80
C SER A 113 11.39 -2.07 0.36
N PRO A 114 10.87 -1.84 1.59
CA PRO A 114 11.08 -2.79 2.69
C PRO A 114 10.54 -4.20 2.39
N ASN A 115 9.44 -4.28 1.63
CA ASN A 115 8.78 -5.52 1.30
C ASN A 115 9.16 -6.06 -0.09
N LYS A 116 9.88 -5.27 -0.90
CA LYS A 116 10.14 -5.52 -2.32
C LYS A 116 8.85 -5.73 -3.12
N GLN A 117 7.87 -4.84 -2.92
CA GLN A 117 6.54 -4.94 -3.52
C GLN A 117 6.11 -3.65 -4.21
N ILE A 118 5.17 -3.77 -5.14
CA ILE A 118 4.34 -2.64 -5.57
C ILE A 118 2.98 -2.77 -4.92
N TRP A 119 2.49 -1.70 -4.30
CA TRP A 119 1.15 -1.64 -3.75
C TRP A 119 0.27 -0.82 -4.68
N LEU A 120 -0.91 -1.36 -4.97
CA LEU A 120 -1.96 -0.69 -5.75
C LEU A 120 -3.10 -0.36 -4.81
N SER A 121 -3.66 0.83 -4.92
CA SER A 121 -5.00 1.19 -4.45
C SER A 121 -5.84 1.49 -5.69
N SER A 122 -6.76 0.60 -6.03
CA SER A 122 -7.73 0.80 -7.11
C SER A 122 -9.05 1.36 -6.56
N PRO A 123 -9.70 2.33 -7.23
CA PRO A 123 -11.04 2.78 -6.88
C PRO A 123 -12.11 1.70 -7.13
N LEU A 124 -11.82 0.66 -7.91
CA LEU A 124 -12.75 -0.43 -8.24
C LEU A 124 -12.51 -1.67 -7.37
N SER A 125 -11.27 -2.15 -7.31
CA SER A 125 -10.93 -3.41 -6.62
C SER A 125 -10.28 -3.24 -5.25
N GLY A 126 -9.97 -2.00 -4.84
CA GLY A 126 -9.33 -1.71 -3.56
C GLY A 126 -7.83 -2.02 -3.54
N PRO A 127 -7.26 -2.28 -2.35
CA PRO A 127 -5.82 -2.43 -2.19
C PRO A 127 -5.32 -3.82 -2.62
N LYS A 128 -4.21 -3.87 -3.36
CA LYS A 128 -3.50 -5.10 -3.76
C LYS A 128 -1.99 -4.93 -3.58
N ARG A 129 -1.29 -6.05 -3.35
CA ARG A 129 0.17 -6.08 -3.12
C ARG A 129 0.82 -7.05 -4.10
N TYR A 130 1.66 -6.54 -4.97
CA TYR A 130 2.28 -7.29 -6.04
C TYR A 130 3.72 -7.64 -5.69
N ASP A 131 4.06 -8.90 -5.92
CA ASP A 131 5.42 -9.39 -5.83
C ASP A 131 6.00 -9.51 -7.25
N PHE A 132 7.29 -9.18 -7.41
CA PHE A 132 7.96 -9.34 -8.69
C PHE A 132 8.38 -10.79 -8.91
N VAL A 133 8.01 -11.35 -10.07
CA VAL A 133 8.38 -12.69 -10.51
C VAL A 133 9.40 -12.55 -11.63
N LYS A 134 10.66 -12.94 -11.36
CA LYS A 134 11.79 -12.80 -12.29
C LYS A 134 11.63 -13.67 -13.53
N GLU A 135 11.05 -14.85 -13.37
CA GLU A 135 10.88 -15.85 -14.42
C GLU A 135 9.97 -15.33 -15.54
N THR A 136 8.95 -14.56 -15.17
CA THR A 136 7.95 -13.98 -16.07
C THR A 136 8.14 -12.48 -16.27
N ASN A 137 9.12 -11.85 -15.62
CA ASN A 137 9.36 -10.40 -15.62
C ASN A 137 8.08 -9.58 -15.42
N ASN A 138 7.31 -9.91 -14.39
CA ASN A 138 6.07 -9.19 -14.10
C ASN A 138 5.71 -9.16 -12.61
N TRP A 139 4.74 -8.30 -12.31
CA TRP A 139 4.21 -8.06 -10.98
C TRP A 139 2.94 -8.88 -10.77
N ILE A 140 2.96 -9.88 -9.88
CA ILE A 140 1.85 -10.83 -9.67
C ILE A 140 1.24 -10.64 -8.27
N TYR A 141 -0.09 -10.62 -8.20
CA TYR A 141 -0.80 -10.66 -6.94
C TYR A 141 -1.02 -12.11 -6.49
N LYS A 142 -0.50 -12.48 -5.32
CA LYS A 142 -0.50 -13.87 -4.82
C LYS A 142 -1.89 -14.50 -4.64
N HIS A 143 -2.94 -13.70 -4.46
CA HIS A 143 -4.26 -14.24 -4.13
C HIS A 143 -5.06 -14.70 -5.35
N ASP A 144 -4.99 -13.96 -6.45
CA ASP A 144 -5.73 -14.26 -7.69
C ASP A 144 -4.80 -14.61 -8.86
N SER A 145 -3.47 -14.52 -8.67
CA SER A 145 -2.44 -14.73 -9.69
C SER A 145 -2.57 -13.81 -10.91
N VAL A 146 -3.30 -12.69 -10.77
CA VAL A 146 -3.45 -11.68 -11.83
C VAL A 146 -2.27 -10.72 -11.78
N SER A 147 -1.77 -10.31 -12.94
CA SER A 147 -0.69 -9.33 -13.02
C SER A 147 -1.19 -7.90 -12.78
N LEU A 148 -0.30 -7.01 -12.34
CA LEU A 148 -0.62 -5.59 -12.19
C LEU A 148 -1.16 -5.00 -13.50
N HIS A 149 -0.50 -5.32 -14.61
CA HIS A 149 -0.84 -4.82 -15.93
C HIS A 149 -2.16 -5.38 -16.46
N ASP A 150 -2.44 -6.67 -16.25
CA ASP A 150 -3.70 -7.28 -16.69
C ASP A 150 -4.89 -6.74 -15.88
N LEU A 151 -4.71 -6.47 -14.58
CA LEU A 151 -5.75 -5.82 -13.77
C LEU A 151 -6.03 -4.40 -14.27
N LEU A 152 -4.99 -3.58 -14.43
CA LEU A 152 -5.14 -2.21 -14.95
C LEU A 152 -5.78 -2.21 -16.34
N HIS A 153 -5.40 -3.15 -17.20
CA HIS A 153 -5.99 -3.34 -18.52
C HIS A 153 -7.50 -3.57 -18.44
N SER A 154 -7.94 -4.51 -17.60
CA SER A 154 -9.36 -4.82 -17.42
C SER A 154 -10.12 -3.62 -16.87
N GLU A 155 -9.63 -3.03 -15.77
CA GLU A 155 -10.30 -1.94 -15.08
C GLU A 155 -10.40 -0.67 -15.94
N LEU A 156 -9.34 -0.32 -16.67
CA LEU A 156 -9.34 0.84 -17.57
C LEU A 156 -10.23 0.60 -18.80
N SER A 157 -10.25 -0.62 -19.35
CA SER A 157 -11.14 -0.95 -20.46
C SER A 157 -12.61 -0.87 -20.04
N ASP A 158 -12.92 -1.26 -18.80
CA ASP A 158 -14.26 -1.14 -18.23
C ASP A 158 -14.68 0.32 -17.99
N ILE A 159 -13.74 1.18 -17.58
CA ILE A 159 -13.99 2.61 -17.37
C ILE A 159 -14.18 3.34 -18.70
N LEU A 160 -13.29 3.12 -19.67
CA LEU A 160 -13.26 3.86 -20.94
C LEU A 160 -14.20 3.29 -21.99
N LYS A 161 -14.74 2.08 -21.78
CA LYS A 161 -15.53 1.33 -22.77
C LYS A 161 -14.78 1.17 -24.11
N SER A 162 -13.46 1.17 -24.05
CA SER A 162 -12.55 1.02 -25.19
C SER A 162 -11.44 0.04 -24.82
N ALA A 163 -10.85 -0.62 -25.83
CA ALA A 163 -9.73 -1.51 -25.59
C ALA A 163 -8.48 -0.68 -25.26
N VAL A 164 -7.98 -0.85 -24.04
CA VAL A 164 -6.73 -0.26 -23.57
C VAL A 164 -5.64 -1.32 -23.71
N ASP A 165 -4.42 -1.02 -24.13
CA ASP A 165 -3.35 -2.02 -24.18
C ASP A 165 -2.14 -1.57 -23.36
N LEU A 166 -1.79 -2.35 -22.33
CA LEU A 166 -0.62 -2.14 -21.48
C LEU A 166 0.50 -3.14 -21.78
N SER A 167 0.38 -3.93 -22.86
CA SER A 167 1.42 -4.89 -23.25
C SER A 167 2.76 -4.22 -23.58
N CYS A 168 2.73 -2.96 -24.01
CA CYS A 168 3.91 -2.14 -24.28
C CYS A 168 4.62 -1.62 -23.03
N CYS A 169 4.01 -1.74 -21.85
CA CYS A 169 4.63 -1.27 -20.61
C CYS A 169 5.72 -2.23 -20.14
N GLU A 170 6.77 -1.67 -19.54
CA GLU A 170 7.87 -2.43 -18.98
C GLU A 170 7.40 -3.36 -17.86
N TYR A 171 7.92 -4.59 -17.85
CA TYR A 171 7.55 -5.65 -16.90
C TYR A 171 6.05 -6.03 -16.91
N SER A 172 5.40 -5.94 -18.07
CA SER A 172 4.04 -6.48 -18.29
C SER A 172 4.00 -8.02 -18.33
N GLY A 173 5.15 -8.67 -18.55
CA GLY A 173 5.30 -10.12 -18.66
C GLY A 173 4.90 -10.70 -20.01
N LYS A 174 4.39 -9.88 -20.94
CA LYS A 174 4.21 -10.26 -22.34
C LYS A 174 5.42 -9.74 -23.10
N LYS A 175 6.27 -10.63 -23.63
CA LYS A 175 7.27 -10.20 -24.60
C LYS A 175 6.51 -9.58 -25.78
N ALA A 176 6.77 -8.29 -26.06
CA ALA A 176 6.43 -7.71 -27.35
C ALA A 176 7.03 -8.64 -28.41
N SER A 177 6.17 -9.36 -29.13
CA SER A 177 6.56 -10.36 -30.11
C SER A 177 6.56 -9.79 -31.51
#